data_AF-A0A3M3RFX9-F1
#
_entry.id   AF-A0A3M3RFX9-F1
#
_cell.length_a   1.000
_cell.length_b   1.000
_cell.length_c   1.000
_cell.angle_alpha   90.00
_cell.angle_beta   90.00
_cell.angle_gamma   90.00
#
_symmetry.space_group_name_H-M   'P 1'
#
loop_
_entity.id
_entity.type
_entity.pdbx_description
1 polymer ?
#
loop_
_entity_poly.entity_id
_entity_poly.type
_entity_poly.pdbx_seq_one_letter_code
_entity_poly.pdbx_strand_id
1 'polypeptide(L)' 'MNTILEINAAERWVRVQSGVVKDQLNAALKPFGLFFAPELSTSNGQP' A
#
# COMPACT_ATOMS: atom_id res chain seq x y z
N MET A 1 9.07 16.52 -0.69
CA MET A 1 9.84 15.39 -0.13
C MET A 1 8.85 14.55 0.62
N ASN A 2 8.31 13.54 -0.06
CA ASN A 2 7.29 12.65 0.48
C ASN A 2 7.87 11.27 0.24
N THR A 3 8.22 10.57 1.32
CA THR A 3 8.89 9.29 1.24
C THR A 3 8.09 8.23 1.97
N ILE A 4 8.26 6.99 1.52
CA ILE A 4 7.77 5.82 2.26
C ILE A 4 8.71 5.64 3.44
N LEU A 5 8.16 5.61 4.65
CA LEU A 5 8.91 5.42 5.88
C LEU A 5 9.20 3.93 6.12
N GLU A 6 8.20 3.09 5.88
CA GLU A 6 8.28 1.65 6.18
C GLU A 6 7.23 0.87 5.38
N ILE A 7 7.60 -0.27 4.81
CA ILE A 7 6.69 -1.17 4.09
C ILE A 7 6.72 -2.51 4.80
N ASN A 8 5.57 -2.97 5.27
CA ASN A 8 5.44 -4.25 5.94
C ASN A 8 4.56 -5.18 5.10
N ALA A 9 5.20 -5.94 4.21
CA ALA A 9 4.50 -6.81 3.27
C ALA A 9 3.86 -8.03 3.97
N ALA A 10 4.43 -8.49 5.09
CA ALA A 10 3.89 -9.61 5.86
C ALA A 10 2.53 -9.26 6.49
N GLU A 11 2.44 -8.09 7.12
CA GLU A 11 1.23 -7.60 7.79
C GLU A 11 0.33 -6.74 6.86
N ARG A 12 0.76 -6.52 5.61
CA ARG A 12 0.07 -5.73 4.56
C ARG A 12 -0.26 -4.29 4.96
N TRP A 13 0.68 -3.59 5.58
CA TRP A 13 0.56 -2.15 5.86
C TRP A 13 1.82 -1.40 5.44
N VAL A 14 1.68 -0.07 5.33
CA VAL A 14 2.74 0.83 4.91
C VAL A 14 2.65 2.14 5.68
N ARG A 15 3.78 2.64 6.19
CA ARG A 15 3.90 3.96 6.78
C ARG A 15 4.54 4.90 5.79
N VAL A 16 3.90 6.04 5.59
CA VAL A 16 4.32 7.06 4.63
C VAL A 16 4.29 8.43 5.29
N GLN A 17 5.11 9.35 4.80
CA GLN A 17 4.99 10.75 5.22
C GLN A 17 3.72 11.40 4.66
N SER A 18 3.24 12.42 5.35
CA SER A 18 2.12 13.24 4.88
C SER A 18 2.45 13.84 3.49
N GLY A 19 1.53 13.71 2.55
CA GLY A 19 1.68 14.15 1.16
C GLY A 19 2.30 13.13 0.20
N VAL A 20 2.52 11.88 0.62
CA VAL A 20 2.81 10.79 -0.34
C VAL A 20 1.59 10.57 -1.24
N VAL A 21 1.81 10.65 -2.55
CA VAL A 21 0.77 10.41 -3.55
C VAL A 21 0.56 8.91 -3.77
N LYS A 22 -0.69 8.52 -4.04
CA LYS A 22 -1.08 7.12 -4.25
C LYS A 22 -0.24 6.41 -5.32
N ASP A 23 0.11 7.13 -6.39
CA ASP A 23 0.94 6.60 -7.48
C ASP A 23 2.34 6.19 -6.99
N GLN A 24 2.98 7.05 -6.19
CA GLN A 24 4.29 6.79 -5.60
C GLN A 24 4.22 5.63 -4.59
N LEU A 25 3.16 5.57 -3.79
CA LEU A 25 2.93 4.44 -2.90
C LEU A 25 2.77 3.14 -3.70
N ASN A 26 1.94 3.14 -4.75
CA ASN A 26 1.73 1.97 -5.61
C ASN A 26 3.00 1.53 -6.32
N ALA A 27 3.84 2.47 -6.77
CA ALA A 27 5.15 2.16 -7.35
C ALA A 27 6.06 1.43 -6.34
N ALA A 28 6.04 1.85 -5.08
CA ALA A 28 6.81 1.20 -4.02
C ALA A 28 6.23 -0.16 -3.59
N LEU A 29 4.91 -0.35 -3.70
CA LEU A 29 4.22 -1.61 -3.37
C LEU A 29 4.27 -2.64 -4.50
N LYS A 30 4.41 -2.20 -5.77
CA LYS A 30 4.51 -3.04 -6.97
C LYS A 30 5.49 -4.22 -6.86
N PRO A 31 6.74 -4.06 -6.39
CA PRO A 31 7.67 -5.19 -6.23
C PRO A 31 7.22 -6.21 -5.18
N PHE A 32 6.35 -5.83 -4.23
CA PHE A 32 5.78 -6.72 -3.23
C PHE A 32 4.47 -7.39 -3.69
N GLY A 33 4.01 -7.10 -4.91
CA GLY A 33 2.68 -7.55 -5.39
C GLY A 33 1.52 -6.89 -4.63
N LEU A 34 1.78 -5.81 -3.91
CA LEU A 34 0.79 -5.05 -3.16
C LEU A 34 0.34 -3.84 -3.99
N PHE A 35 -0.91 -3.42 -3.79
CA PHE A 35 -1.48 -2.26 -4.46
C PHE A 35 -2.51 -1.59 -3.56
N PHE A 36 -2.45 -0.27 -3.47
CA PHE A 36 -3.42 0.54 -2.76
C PHE A 36 -4.53 0.96 -3.74
N ALA A 37 -5.53 0.08 -3.90
CA ALA A 37 -6.69 0.33 -4.72
C ALA A 37 -7.66 1.32 -4.04
N PRO A 38 -8.35 2.19 -4.80
CA PRO A 38 -9.45 3.02 -4.29
C PRO A 38 -10.66 2.20 -3.82
N GLU A 39 -10.69 0.90 -4.11
CA GLU A 39 -11.70 -0.02 -3.64
C GLU A 39 -11.10 -0.86 -2.52
N LEU A 40 -11.56 -0.62 -1.29
CA LEU A 40 -11.48 -1.61 -0.21
C LEU A 40 -12.26 -2.83 -0.67
N SER A 41 -11.66 -3.66 -1.51
CA SER A 41 -12.13 -5.02 -1.71
C SER A 41 -11.94 -5.70 -0.36
N THR A 42 -12.99 -5.64 0.45
CA THR A 42 -13.25 -6.62 1.48
C THR A 42 -13.21 -7.98 0.79
N SER A 43 -12.02 -8.60 0.71
CA SER A 43 -11.91 -10.04 0.57
C SER A 43 -12.36 -10.63 1.90
N ASN A 44 -13.67 -10.54 2.18
CA ASN A 44 -14.31 -11.41 3.14
C ASN A 44 -14.48 -12.74 2.42
N GLY A 45 -13.40 -13.50 2.33
CA GLY A 45 -13.46 -14.86 1.85
C GLY A 45 -14.14 -15.69 2.92
N GLN A 46 -15.33 -16.20 2.63
CA GLN A 46 -15.61 -17.65 2.67
C GLN A 46 -17.04 -17.96 2.15
N PRO A 47 -17.30 -19.23 1.75
CA PRO A 47 -18.23 -19.62 0.68
C PRO A 47 -19.72 -19.45 0.99
#